data_AF-A0AAN4UT29-F1
#
_entry.id   AF-A0AAN4UT29-F1
#
_cell.length_a   1.000
_cell.length_b   1.000
_cell.length_c   1.000
_cell.angle_alpha   90.00
_cell.angle_beta   90.00
_cell.angle_gamma   90.00
#
_symmetry.space_group_name_H-M   'P 1'
#
loop_
_entity.id
_entity.type
_entity.pdbx_description
1 polymer ?
#
loop_
_entity_poly.entity_id
_entity_poly.type
_entity_poly.pdbx_seq_one_letter_code
_entity_poly.pdbx_strand_id
1 'polypeptide(L)'
;MDVSVTYAIARTIFGTGIDAVDAGARPALAHHGYGILAEIDPKATMKKVSAEMPGHRVPGARNPEMAHQAIGNAKLTAVAGAVRGLPARPPAAA
;
A
#
# COMPACT_ATOMS: atom_id res chain seq x y z
N MET A 1 17.50 -18.41 -16.11
CA MET A 1 16.93 -17.09 -16.46
C MET A 1 16.65 -16.39 -15.15
N ASP A 2 17.53 -15.49 -14.74
CA ASP A 2 17.30 -14.62 -13.58
C ASP A 2 16.37 -13.51 -14.02
N VAL A 3 15.13 -13.52 -13.53
CA VAL A 3 14.16 -12.45 -13.82
C VAL A 3 14.09 -11.58 -12.57
N SER A 4 14.93 -10.55 -12.49
CA SER A 4 14.82 -9.54 -11.44
C SER A 4 13.63 -8.61 -11.75
N VAL A 5 12.41 -9.04 -11.43
CA VAL A 5 11.23 -8.15 -11.48
C VAL A 5 11.23 -7.25 -10.25
N THR A 6 11.25 -5.94 -10.47
CA THR A 6 11.06 -4.96 -9.40
C THR A 6 9.55 -4.78 -9.15
N TYR A 7 9.05 -5.35 -8.05
CA TYR A 7 7.62 -5.28 -7.66
C TYR A 7 7.26 -4.04 -6.85
N ALA A 8 8.22 -3.16 -6.57
CA ALA A 8 8.04 -2.00 -5.72
C ALA A 8 8.63 -0.74 -6.37
N ILE A 9 7.96 0.39 -6.16
CA ILE A 9 8.53 1.71 -6.43
C ILE A 9 9.20 2.17 -5.14
N ALA A 10 10.53 2.33 -5.17
CA ALA A 10 11.31 2.72 -4.00
C ALA A 10 12.19 3.93 -4.32
N ARG A 11 12.39 4.78 -3.31
CA ARG A 11 13.32 5.93 -3.37
C ARG A 11 14.05 6.05 -2.04
N THR A 12 15.38 6.20 -2.11
CA THR A 12 16.23 6.51 -0.95
C THR A 12 16.29 8.02 -0.75
N ILE A 13 16.13 8.48 0.49
CA ILE A 13 16.24 9.89 0.87
C ILE A 13 17.40 10.01 1.87
N PHE A 14 18.42 10.79 1.50
CA PHE A 14 19.61 10.99 2.33
C PHE A 14 19.47 12.23 3.22
N GLY A 15 20.21 12.26 4.33
CA GLY A 15 20.33 13.44 5.19
C GLY A 15 19.13 13.73 6.11
N THR A 16 18.19 12.80 6.23
CA THR A 16 16.99 12.95 7.07
C THR A 16 16.61 11.63 7.73
N GLY A 17 15.91 11.71 8.86
CA GLY A 17 15.33 10.56 9.56
C GLY A 17 13.95 10.17 9.02
N ILE A 18 13.50 8.96 9.36
CA ILE A 18 12.21 8.42 8.91
C ILE A 18 11.03 9.27 9.37
N ASP A 19 11.08 9.86 10.56
CA ASP A 19 9.98 10.69 11.08
C ASP A 19 9.80 11.97 10.27
N ALA A 20 10.88 12.59 9.80
CA ALA A 20 10.82 13.77 8.93
C ALA A 20 10.35 13.41 7.51
N VAL A 21 10.74 12.23 6.99
CA VAL A 21 10.20 11.71 5.73
C VAL A 21 8.70 11.46 5.82
N ASP A 22 8.25 10.84 6.91
CA ASP A 22 6.83 10.56 7.16
C ASP A 22 6.01 11.84 7.30
N ALA A 23 6.53 12.82 8.06
CA ALA A 23 5.89 14.13 8.21
C ALA A 23 5.71 14.87 6.89
N GLY A 24 6.65 14.73 5.94
CA GLY A 24 6.54 15.29 4.59
C GLY A 24 5.67 14.45 3.64
N ALA A 25 5.67 13.13 3.79
CA ALA A 25 4.91 12.22 2.92
C ALA A 25 3.39 12.36 3.09
N ARG A 26 2.92 12.57 4.33
CA ARG A 26 1.48 12.71 4.63
C ARG A 26 0.80 13.87 3.89
N PRO A 27 1.27 15.13 3.97
CA PRO A 27 0.66 16.23 3.23
C PRO A 27 0.80 16.05 1.71
N ALA A 28 1.90 15.46 1.22
CA ALA A 28 2.06 15.16 -0.20
C ALA A 28 1.02 14.13 -0.68
N LEU A 29 0.80 13.05 0.08
CA LEU A 29 -0.26 12.07 -0.20
C LEU A 29 -1.64 12.73 -0.19
N ALA A 30 -1.94 13.53 0.82
CA ALA A 30 -3.20 14.25 0.94
C ALA A 30 -3.44 15.21 -0.23
N HIS A 31 -2.40 15.95 -0.67
CA HIS A 31 -2.45 16.81 -1.84
C HIS A 31 -2.83 16.05 -3.12
N HIS A 32 -2.45 14.78 -3.24
CA HIS A 32 -2.81 13.90 -4.35
C HIS A 32 -4.09 13.07 -4.08
N GLY A 33 -4.89 13.43 -3.09
CA GLY A 33 -6.18 12.79 -2.79
C GLY A 33 -6.07 11.43 -2.08
N TYR A 34 -4.90 11.10 -1.52
CA TYR A 34 -4.72 9.90 -0.70
C TYR A 34 -4.97 10.20 0.79
N GLY A 35 -5.85 9.42 1.41
CA GLY A 35 -6.03 9.39 2.86
C GLY A 35 -5.25 8.23 3.50
N ILE A 36 -4.75 8.43 4.72
CA ILE A 36 -4.16 7.36 5.54
C ILE A 36 -5.28 6.60 6.24
N LEU A 37 -5.37 5.28 6.00
CA LEU A 37 -6.41 4.41 6.56
C LEU A 37 -5.92 3.58 7.74
N ALA A 38 -4.63 3.25 7.76
CA ALA A 38 -4.03 2.42 8.78
C ALA A 38 -2.56 2.77 8.94
N GLU A 39 -2.04 2.54 10.15
CA GLU A 39 -0.62 2.60 10.44
C GLU A 39 -0.19 1.25 11.00
N ILE A 40 0.86 0.69 10.41
CA ILE A 40 1.47 -0.51 10.91
C ILE A 40 2.78 -0.11 11.58
N ASP A 41 2.97 -0.57 12.82
CA ASP A 41 4.25 -0.58 13.52
C ASP A 41 4.86 -1.98 13.40
N PRO A 42 5.79 -2.19 12.46
CA PRO A 42 6.42 -3.48 12.26
C PRO A 42 7.32 -3.87 13.43
N LYS A 43 7.90 -2.92 14.18
CA LYS A 43 8.70 -3.23 15.38
C LYS A 43 7.83 -3.81 16.48
N ALA A 44 6.68 -3.19 16.74
CA ALA A 44 5.70 -3.73 17.68
C ALA A 44 5.16 -5.09 17.21
N THR A 45 5.02 -5.28 15.90
CA THR A 45 4.56 -6.55 15.31
C THR A 45 5.60 -7.66 15.47
N MET A 46 6.87 -7.41 15.12
CA MET A 46 7.94 -8.41 15.17
C MET A 46 8.33 -8.81 16.60
N LYS A 47 8.13 -7.91 17.57
CA LYS A 47 8.32 -8.24 19.00
C LYS A 47 7.43 -9.41 19.45
N LYS A 48 6.27 -9.63 18.83
CA LYS A 48 5.36 -10.74 19.16
C LYS A 48 5.94 -12.11 18.80
N VAL A 49 6.91 -12.15 17.89
CA VAL A 49 7.65 -13.36 17.49
C VAL A 49 9.09 -13.34 17.98
N SER A 50 9.39 -12.53 19.01
CA SER A 50 10.72 -12.36 19.60
C SER A 50 11.82 -11.95 18.60
N ALA A 51 11.44 -11.28 17.51
CA ALA A 51 12.37 -10.78 16.52
C ALA A 51 12.61 -9.28 16.72
N GLU A 52 13.88 -8.87 16.67
CA GLU A 52 14.28 -7.46 16.70
C GLU A 52 14.37 -6.89 15.28
N MET A 53 13.88 -5.66 15.11
CA MET A 53 13.91 -4.98 13.83
C MET A 53 13.98 -3.45 14.03
N PRO A 54 14.68 -2.71 13.15
CA PRO A 54 14.67 -1.25 13.17
C PRO A 54 13.24 -0.71 13.10
N GLY A 55 12.94 0.26 13.97
CA GLY A 55 11.65 0.92 14.01
C GLY A 55 11.42 1.75 12.76
N HIS A 56 10.35 1.45 12.03
CA HIS A 56 9.84 2.27 10.94
C HIS A 56 8.31 2.19 10.96
N ARG A 57 7.64 3.12 10.29
CA ARG A 57 6.18 3.12 10.16
C ARG A 57 5.80 2.83 8.72
N VAL A 58 4.72 2.06 8.55
CA VAL A 58 4.17 1.75 7.23
C VAL A 58 2.74 2.30 7.16
N PRO A 59 2.52 3.48 6.57
CA PRO A 59 1.19 4.01 6.39
C PRO A 59 0.48 3.33 5.22
N GLY A 60 -0.72 2.81 5.48
CA GLY A 60 -1.63 2.35 4.43
C GLY A 60 -2.41 3.52 3.86
N ALA A 61 -1.99 4.04 2.70
CA ALA A 61 -2.64 5.16 2.02
C ALA A 61 -3.57 4.70 0.89
N ARG A 62 -4.71 5.38 0.71
CA ARG A 62 -5.67 5.07 -0.36
C ARG A 62 -6.33 6.33 -0.92
N ASN A 63 -6.44 6.39 -2.24
CA ASN A 63 -7.27 7.37 -2.93
C ASN A 63 -8.65 6.74 -3.25
N PRO A 64 -9.77 7.29 -2.75
CA PRO A 64 -11.12 6.74 -2.94
C PRO A 64 -11.59 6.71 -4.40
N GLU A 65 -11.27 7.74 -5.18
CA GLU A 65 -11.68 7.82 -6.59
C GLU A 65 -10.97 6.75 -7.41
N MET A 66 -9.65 6.63 -7.23
CA MET A 66 -8.87 5.57 -7.87
C MET A 66 -9.34 4.18 -7.44
N ALA A 67 -9.69 4.01 -6.16
CA ALA A 67 -10.22 2.74 -5.67
C ALA A 67 -11.57 2.40 -6.33
N HIS A 68 -12.45 3.40 -6.51
CA HIS A 68 -13.72 3.22 -7.20
C HIS A 68 -13.52 2.83 -8.67
N GLN A 69 -12.62 3.52 -9.38
CA GLN A 69 -12.24 3.19 -10.76
C GLN A 69 -11.66 1.77 -10.88
N ALA A 70 -10.80 1.37 -9.94
CA ALA A 70 -10.18 0.05 -9.95
C ALA A 70 -11.21 -1.08 -9.76
N ILE A 71 -12.22 -0.86 -8.92
CA ILE A 71 -13.33 -1.81 -8.73
C ILE A 71 -14.18 -1.94 -9.99
N GLY A 72 -14.30 -0.87 -10.79
CA GLY A 72 -14.98 -0.91 -12.09
C GLY A 72 -14.18 -1.64 -13.19
N ASN A 73 -12.89 -1.92 -12.98
CA ASN A 73 -12.04 -2.53 -14.00
C ASN A 73 -12.11 -4.06 -13.95
N ALA A 74 -12.72 -4.67 -14.98
CA ALA A 74 -12.91 -6.12 -15.08
C ALA A 74 -11.61 -6.94 -15.00
N LYS A 75 -10.49 -6.42 -15.50
CA LYS A 75 -9.19 -7.13 -15.45
C LYS A 75 -8.65 -7.14 -14.01
N LEU A 76 -8.72 -5.99 -13.33
CA LEU A 76 -8.26 -5.86 -11.95
C LEU A 76 -9.14 -6.67 -10.98
N THR A 77 -10.46 -6.68 -11.20
CA THR A 77 -11.37 -7.47 -10.37
C THR A 77 -11.24 -8.98 -10.62
N ALA A 78 -10.94 -9.42 -11.83
CA ALA A 78 -10.64 -10.83 -12.11
C ALA A 78 -9.39 -11.32 -11.34
N VAL A 79 -8.31 -10.53 -11.35
CA VAL A 79 -7.10 -10.83 -10.57
C VAL A 79 -7.38 -10.84 -9.07
N ALA A 80 -8.11 -9.84 -8.57
CA ALA A 80 -8.48 -9.78 -7.16
C ALA A 80 -9.37 -10.97 -6.72
N GLY A 81 -10.28 -11.41 -7.59
CA GLY A 81 -11.11 -12.60 -7.38
C GLY A 81 -10.27 -13.88 -7.29
N ALA A 82 -9.30 -14.05 -8.20
CA ALA A 82 -8.39 -15.19 -8.19
C ALA A 82 -7.55 -15.27 -6.89
N VAL A 83 -7.12 -14.13 -6.35
CA VAL A 83 -6.33 -14.08 -5.10
C VAL A 83 -7.20 -14.33 -3.86
N ARG A 84 -8.43 -13.80 -3.82
CA ARG A 84 -9.32 -13.96 -2.65
C ARG A 84 -10.11 -15.27 -2.64
N GLY A 85 -10.05 -16.08 -3.69
CA GLY A 85 -10.94 -17.23 -3.88
C GLY A 85 -12.42 -16.82 -3.99
N LEU A 86 -12.70 -15.55 -4.34
CA LEU A 86 -14.05 -15.03 -4.51
C LEU A 86 -14.46 -15.19 -5.98
N PRO A 87 -15.69 -15.66 -6.28
CA PRO A 87 -16.18 -15.69 -7.65
C PRO A 87 -16.19 -14.27 -8.23
N ALA A 88 -15.84 -14.13 -9.51
CA ALA A 88 -15.87 -12.86 -10.21
C ALA A 88 -17.26 -12.22 -10.05
N ARG A 89 -17.31 -10.99 -9.53
CA ARG A 89 -18.56 -10.24 -9.41
C ARG A 89 -19.07 -9.95 -10.83
N PRO A 90 -20.36 -10.17 -11.14
CA PRO A 90 -20.91 -9.81 -12.44
C PRO A 90 -20.74 -8.29 -12.67
N PRO A 91 -20.51 -7.86 -13.93
CA PRO A 91 -20.41 -6.44 -14.23
C PRO A 91 -21.68 -5.73 -13.74
N ALA A 92 -21.50 -4.59 -13.07
CA ALA A 92 -22.63 -3.76 -12.66
C ALA A 92 -23.39 -3.33 -13.92
N ALA A 93 -24.71 -3.58 -13.94
CA ALA A 93 -25.58 -3.16 -15.02
C ALA A 93 -25.51 -1.62 -15.17
N ALA A 94 -25.41 -1.19 -16.43
CA ALA A 94 -25.33 0.21 -16.85
C ALA A 94 -26.61 0.98 -16.54
#